data_AF-A0A4R2Q3M9-F1
#
_entry.id   AF-A0A4R2Q3M9-F1
#
_cell.length_a   1.000
_cell.length_b   1.000
_cell.length_c   1.000
_cell.angle_alpha   90.00
_cell.angle_beta   90.00
_cell.angle_gamma   90.00
#
_symmetry.space_group_name_H-M   'P 1'
#
loop_
_entity.id
_entity.type
_entity.pdbx_description
1 polymer ?
#
loop_
_entity_poly.entity_id
_entity_poly.type
_entity_poly.pdbx_seq_one_letter_code
_entity_poly.pdbx_strand_id
1 'polypeptide(L)'
;MTDTTEDRDVLLWVPMKASQVEAARQAGRALAEFPSIIEAGADHLAETLMRDDIPPEEVGKQLGEGLNAMKANAALAKAAAVLLQPLAMAGTFTDQNGQQGGRVQ
;
A
#
# COMPACT_ATOMS: atom_id res chain seq x y z
N MET A 1 32.69 -9.80 -13.51
CA MET A 1 32.05 -10.13 -12.24
C MET A 1 30.59 -9.77 -12.39
N THR A 2 29.75 -10.78 -12.60
CA THR A 2 28.29 -10.62 -12.70
C THR A 2 27.77 -10.46 -11.29
N ASP A 3 27.29 -9.26 -10.98
CA ASP A 3 26.54 -8.96 -9.77
C ASP A 3 25.20 -9.68 -9.88
N THR A 4 25.14 -10.91 -9.39
CA THR A 4 23.88 -11.64 -9.24
C THR A 4 23.23 -11.14 -7.96
N THR A 5 22.38 -10.12 -8.08
CA THR A 5 21.36 -9.83 -7.09
C THR A 5 20.41 -11.02 -7.06
N GLU A 6 20.77 -12.05 -6.31
CA GLU A 6 19.85 -13.13 -5.96
C GLU A 6 18.65 -12.51 -5.27
N ASP A 7 17.44 -12.75 -5.80
CA ASP A 7 16.21 -12.57 -5.05
C ASP A 7 16.29 -13.48 -3.83
N ARG A 8 16.64 -12.90 -2.69
CA ARG A 8 16.64 -13.61 -1.41
C ARG A 8 15.27 -13.43 -0.80
N ASP A 9 14.64 -14.55 -0.45
CA ASP A 9 13.47 -14.53 0.43
C ASP A 9 13.90 -13.96 1.79
N VAL A 10 13.54 -12.69 2.04
CA VAL A 10 13.78 -12.02 3.30
C VAL A 10 12.51 -12.04 4.12
N LEU A 11 12.58 -12.62 5.32
CA LEU A 11 11.49 -12.64 6.29
C LEU A 11 11.65 -11.44 7.23
N LEU A 12 10.60 -10.62 7.38
CA LEU A 12 10.56 -9.55 8.38
C LEU A 12 9.84 -10.07 9.63
N TRP A 13 10.55 -10.23 10.73
CA TRP A 13 9.98 -10.52 12.03
C TRP A 13 9.68 -9.23 12.77
N VAL A 14 8.48 -9.07 13.34
CA VAL A 14 8.07 -7.89 14.09
C VAL A 14 7.64 -8.28 15.50
N PRO A 15 8.31 -7.80 16.57
CA PRO A 15 7.85 -8.03 17.94
C PRO A 15 6.56 -7.25 18.21
N MET A 16 5.50 -7.94 18.64
CA MET A 16 4.20 -7.33 18.89
C MET A 16 3.53 -7.87 20.16
N LYS A 17 2.82 -7.00 20.89
CA LYS A 17 1.87 -7.46 21.93
C LYS A 17 0.65 -8.07 21.26
N ALA A 18 0.04 -9.08 21.89
CA ALA A 18 -1.18 -9.70 21.38
C ALA A 18 -2.30 -8.68 21.09
N SER A 19 -2.42 -7.63 21.90
CA SER A 19 -3.40 -6.55 21.72
C SER A 19 -3.16 -5.68 20.47
N GLN A 20 -1.98 -5.75 19.85
CA GLN A 20 -1.61 -4.94 18.69
C GLN A 20 -1.79 -5.70 17.36
N VAL A 21 -1.90 -7.03 17.40
CA VAL A 21 -1.89 -7.89 16.21
C VAL A 21 -3.03 -7.57 15.25
N GLU A 22 -4.27 -7.46 15.76
CA GLU A 22 -5.43 -7.21 14.90
C GLU A 22 -5.38 -5.82 14.27
N ALA A 23 -4.99 -4.81 15.03
CA ALA A 23 -4.84 -3.45 14.52
C ALA A 23 -3.78 -3.36 13.39
N ALA A 24 -2.63 -4.02 13.57
CA ALA A 24 -1.61 -4.06 12.52
C ALA A 24 -2.05 -4.86 11.29
N ARG A 25 -2.82 -5.94 11.48
CA ARG A 25 -3.39 -6.71 10.36
C ARG A 25 -4.34 -5.83 9.53
N GLN A 26 -5.21 -5.06 10.18
CA GLN A 26 -6.13 -4.16 9.49
C GLN A 26 -5.40 -3.05 8.75
N ALA A 27 -4.41 -2.42 9.38
CA ALA A 27 -3.56 -1.42 8.73
C ALA A 27 -2.78 -2.02 7.54
N GLY A 28 -2.27 -3.24 7.68
CA GLY A 28 -1.56 -3.96 6.63
C GLY A 28 -2.44 -4.26 5.41
N ARG A 29 -3.69 -4.68 5.63
CA ARG A 29 -4.66 -4.89 4.54
C ARG A 29 -4.95 -3.59 3.79
N ALA A 30 -5.20 -2.49 4.52
CA ALA A 30 -5.44 -1.19 3.91
C ALA A 30 -4.27 -0.71 3.03
N LEU A 31 -3.03 -0.99 3.44
CA LEU A 31 -1.84 -0.69 2.64
C LEU A 31 -1.69 -1.60 1.42
N ALA A 32 -2.03 -2.89 1.55
CA ALA A 32 -1.94 -3.85 0.46
C ALA A 32 -2.98 -3.58 -0.64
N GLU A 33 -4.17 -3.09 -0.27
CA GLU A 33 -5.25 -2.75 -1.22
C GLU A 33 -5.02 -1.40 -1.93
N PHE A 34 -4.19 -0.53 -1.37
CA PHE A 34 -4.01 0.84 -1.89
C PHE A 34 -3.55 0.89 -3.37
N PRO A 35 -2.56 0.11 -3.84
CA PRO A 35 -2.15 0.12 -5.25
C PRO A 35 -3.29 -0.22 -6.20
N SER A 36 -4.05 -1.29 -5.91
CA SER A 36 -5.19 -1.73 -6.73
C SER A 36 -6.30 -0.68 -6.78
N ILE A 37 -6.54 0.01 -5.67
CA ILE A 37 -7.54 1.09 -5.59
C ILE A 37 -7.11 2.30 -6.44
N ILE A 38 -5.83 2.66 -6.45
CA ILE A 38 -5.32 3.77 -7.27
C ILE A 38 -5.39 3.42 -8.75
N GLU A 39 -5.02 2.20 -9.13
CA GLU A 39 -5.12 1.70 -10.50
C GLU A 39 -6.56 1.72 -11.00
N ALA A 40 -7.50 1.11 -10.25
CA ALA A 40 -8.92 1.12 -10.60
C ALA A 40 -9.51 2.55 -10.68
N GLY A 41 -9.05 3.45 -9.80
CA GLY A 41 -9.44 4.86 -9.84
C GLY A 41 -8.91 5.58 -11.08
N ALA A 42 -7.65 5.32 -11.47
CA ALA A 42 -7.05 5.89 -12.67
C ALA A 42 -7.73 5.39 -13.95
N ASP A 43 -8.04 4.10 -14.02
CA ASP A 43 -8.76 3.48 -15.13
C ASP A 43 -10.17 4.09 -15.27
N HIS A 44 -10.90 4.21 -14.16
CA HIS A 44 -12.23 4.81 -14.16
C HIS A 44 -12.22 6.28 -14.63
N LEU A 45 -11.22 7.07 -14.21
CA LEU A 45 -11.04 8.44 -14.70
C LEU A 45 -10.74 8.47 -16.19
N ALA A 46 -9.86 7.58 -16.68
CA ALA A 46 -9.51 7.50 -18.09
C ALA A 46 -10.73 7.11 -18.95
N GLU A 47 -11.50 6.11 -18.53
CA GLU A 47 -12.74 5.70 -19.20
C GLU A 47 -13.76 6.84 -19.26
N THR A 48 -13.95 7.56 -18.16
CA THR A 48 -14.90 8.69 -18.09
C THR A 48 -14.50 9.82 -19.05
N LEU A 49 -13.19 10.08 -19.20
CA LEU A 49 -12.68 11.09 -20.13
C LEU A 49 -12.77 10.69 -21.61
N MET A 50 -12.81 9.39 -21.91
CA MET A 50 -12.92 8.85 -23.27
C MET A 50 -14.37 8.71 -23.76
N ARG A 51 -15.36 8.99 -22.91
CA ARG A 51 -16.77 8.82 -23.22
C ARG A 51 -17.37 10.08 -23.83
N ASP A 52 -17.69 10.01 -25.12
CA ASP A 52 -18.37 11.09 -25.86
C ASP A 52 -19.89 11.12 -25.64
N ASP A 53 -20.46 10.11 -24.96
CA ASP A 53 -21.91 9.94 -24.76
C ASP A 53 -22.45 10.59 -23.48
N ILE A 54 -21.58 11.15 -22.63
CA ILE A 54 -21.94 11.74 -21.34
C ILE A 54 -21.98 13.28 -21.46
N PRO A 55 -23.03 13.96 -20.98
CA PRO A 55 -23.05 15.41 -20.89
C PRO A 55 -21.85 15.96 -20.07
N PRO A 56 -21.22 17.07 -20.48
CA PRO A 56 -20.03 17.61 -19.82
C PRO A 56 -20.19 17.87 -18.30
N GLU A 57 -21.38 18.25 -17.84
CA GLU A 57 -21.66 18.47 -16.42
C GLU A 57 -21.59 17.17 -15.61
N GLU A 58 -22.06 16.06 -16.19
CA GLU A 58 -22.04 14.75 -15.53
C GLU A 58 -20.63 14.13 -15.55
N VAL A 59 -19.84 14.40 -16.59
CA VAL A 59 -18.40 14.09 -16.63
C VAL A 59 -17.68 14.77 -15.46
N GLY A 60 -17.89 16.08 -15.28
CA GLY A 60 -17.26 16.83 -14.19
C GLY A 60 -17.61 16.28 -12.80
N LYS A 61 -18.88 15.86 -12.61
CA LYS A 61 -19.35 15.24 -11.38
C LYS A 61 -18.70 13.88 -11.13
N GLN A 62 -18.69 12.98 -12.11
CA GLN A 62 -18.08 11.65 -11.99
C GLN A 62 -16.57 11.73 -11.72
N LEU A 63 -15.87 12.65 -12.40
CA LEU A 63 -14.45 12.92 -12.12
C LEU A 63 -14.24 13.44 -10.70
N GLY A 64 -15.11 14.33 -10.22
CA GLY A 64 -15.07 14.85 -8.85
C GLY A 64 -15.28 13.77 -7.79
N GLU A 65 -16.23 12.86 -8.02
CA GLU A 65 -16.49 11.70 -7.15
C GLU A 65 -15.29 10.75 -7.12
N GLY A 66 -14.73 10.41 -8.29
CA GLY A 66 -13.54 9.56 -8.43
C GLY A 66 -12.31 10.15 -7.72
N LEU A 67 -12.04 11.44 -7.92
CA LEU A 67 -10.93 12.13 -7.24
C LEU A 67 -11.10 12.18 -5.72
N ASN A 68 -12.33 12.39 -5.24
CA ASN A 68 -12.61 12.38 -3.81
C ASN A 68 -12.41 10.99 -3.19
N ALA A 69 -12.82 9.93 -3.89
CA ALA A 69 -12.60 8.55 -3.46
C ALA A 69 -11.08 8.24 -3.39
N MET A 70 -10.32 8.58 -4.43
CA MET A 70 -8.86 8.42 -4.44
C MET A 70 -8.19 9.17 -3.29
N LYS A 71 -8.62 10.40 -3.01
CA LYS A 71 -8.10 11.21 -1.91
C LYS A 71 -8.38 10.58 -0.54
N ALA A 72 -9.58 10.05 -0.33
CA ALA A 72 -9.94 9.35 0.91
C ALA A 72 -9.07 8.10 1.11
N ASN A 73 -8.87 7.32 0.05
CA ASN A 73 -8.03 6.12 0.09
C ASN A 73 -6.55 6.46 0.35
N ALA A 74 -6.04 7.55 -0.23
CA ALA A 74 -4.67 8.02 0.05
C ALA A 74 -4.49 8.44 1.51
N ALA A 75 -5.52 9.07 2.12
CA ALA A 75 -5.49 9.42 3.53
C ALA A 75 -5.47 8.18 4.44
N LEU A 76 -6.26 7.14 4.10
CA LEU A 76 -6.28 5.87 4.82
C LEU A 76 -4.93 5.14 4.74
N ALA A 77 -4.35 5.04 3.54
CA ALA A 77 -3.04 4.42 3.34
C ALA A 77 -1.93 5.15 4.10
N LYS A 78 -1.96 6.49 4.11
CA LYS A 78 -1.02 7.30 4.90
C LYS A 78 -1.17 7.05 6.40
N ALA A 79 -2.40 6.99 6.92
CA ALA A 79 -2.65 6.70 8.33
C ALA A 79 -2.15 5.29 8.71
N ALA A 80 -2.42 4.29 7.85
CA ALA A 80 -1.93 2.94 8.03
C ALA A 80 -0.38 2.88 8.03
N ALA A 81 0.28 3.61 7.13
CA ALA A 81 1.74 3.70 7.10
C ALA A 81 2.33 4.27 8.40
N VAL A 82 1.73 5.34 8.93
CA VAL A 82 2.14 5.94 10.22
C VAL A 82 1.96 4.94 11.37
N LEU A 83 0.86 4.19 11.38
CA LEU A 83 0.60 3.18 12.41
C LEU A 83 1.57 2.00 12.36
N LEU A 84 1.97 1.56 11.17
CA LEU A 84 2.89 0.44 10.98
C LEU A 84 4.36 0.84 11.07
N GLN A 85 4.71 2.12 10.95
CA GLN A 85 6.09 2.58 10.95
C GLN A 85 6.89 2.11 12.19
N PRO A 86 6.37 2.20 13.44
CA PRO A 86 7.11 1.73 14.61
C PRO A 86 7.35 0.21 14.59
N LEU A 87 6.42 -0.54 14.00
CA LEU A 87 6.51 -1.99 13.87
C LEU A 87 7.57 -2.37 12.82
N ALA A 88 7.59 -1.70 11.68
CA ALA A 88 8.62 -1.89 10.67
C ALA A 88 10.03 -1.55 11.20
N MET A 89 10.16 -0.48 12.00
CA MET A 89 11.44 -0.08 12.61
C MET A 89 11.92 -1.03 13.70
N ALA A 90 10.99 -1.65 14.45
CA ALA A 90 11.30 -2.66 15.46
C ALA A 90 11.55 -4.05 14.85
N GLY A 91 11.21 -4.23 13.58
CA GLY A 91 11.35 -5.51 12.91
C GLY A 91 12.80 -5.87 12.62
N THR A 92 13.09 -7.16 12.65
CA THR A 92 14.38 -7.73 12.27
C THR A 92 14.22 -8.56 11.01
N PHE A 93 15.11 -8.34 10.04
CA PHE A 93 15.16 -9.15 8.84
C PHE A 93 15.94 -10.44 9.11
N THR A 94 15.33 -11.56 8.80
CA THR A 94 15.93 -12.89 8.88
C THR A 94 15.97 -13.53 7.51
N ASP A 95 17.02 -14.28 7.23
CA ASP A 95 17.04 -15.18 6.07
C ASP A 95 16.07 -16.35 6.26
N GLN A 96 15.89 -17.14 5.21
CA GLN A 96 15.10 -18.38 5.20
C GLN A 96 15.54 -19.44 6.23
N ASN A 97 16.74 -19.32 6.79
CA ASN A 97 17.28 -20.20 7.83
C ASN A 97 17.10 -19.62 9.25
N GLY A 98 16.43 -18.47 9.38
CA GLY A 98 16.22 -17.77 10.64
C GLY A 98 17.44 -17.01 11.15
N GLN A 99 18.51 -16.87 10.35
CA GLN A 99 19.66 -16.07 10.71
C GLN A 99 19.34 -14.59 10.51
N GLN A 100 19.50 -13.80 11.57
CA GLN A 100 19.32 -12.35 11.52
C GLN A 100 20.48 -11.72 10.75
N GLY A 101 20.17 -11.10 9.61
CA GLY A 101 21.12 -10.27 8.89
C GLY A 101 21.33 -8.96 9.65
N GLY A 102 22.58 -8.60 9.94
CA GLY A 102 22.93 -7.27 10.43
C GLY A 102 22.37 -6.20 9.48
N ARG A 103 22.00 -5.03 10.03
CA ARG A 103 21.45 -3.89 9.28
C ARG A 103 22.12 -3.77 7.91
N VAL A 104 21.30 -3.75 6.86
CA VAL A 104 21.74 -3.36 5.51
C VAL A 104 22.47 -2.02 5.67
N GLN A 105 23.78 -2.01 5.43
CA GLN A 105 24.59 -0.80 5.38
C GLN A 105 24.44 -0.16 4.00
#